data_AF-A0A938JWD1-F1
#
_entry.id   AF-A0A938JWD1-F1
#
_cell.length_a   1.000
_cell.length_b   1.000
_cell.length_c   1.000
_cell.angle_alpha   90.00
_cell.angle_beta   90.00
_cell.angle_gamma   90.00
#
_symmetry.space_group_name_H-M   'P 1'
#
loop_
_entity.id
_entity.type
_entity.pdbx_description
1 polymer ?
#
loop_
_entity_poly.entity_id
_entity_poly.type
_entity_poly.pdbx_seq_one_letter_code
_entity_poly.pdbx_strand_id
1 'polypeptide(L)'
;MLSTLLAVGWEPEIRGALTVIIGVIALMGSVYLILGTNMGARLGLLVALAGLFGWMATMGAIWWTYGIGLQGRQPTWKPAAPVSIVRDARLLDRAEVIAAPIRIDSGATPTDLARAAQAEIVAAGWTRLDDADPRRGQAVASADDIIQNKAKEYAAGEYTAVAVYDRGGERWPKISESLDFTALLHKPRYALVEIASLVPQRTEPGRAPARPVIDDKQPHRYLLMIRDLGSKRQPAVYITIGSTIIFLILCWLLHRRDRFVRENVAGELNPAKV
;
A
#
# COMPACT_ATOMS: atom_id res chain seq x y z
N MET A 1 -10.31 51.57 -9.28
CA MET A 1 -9.22 50.56 -9.20
C MET A 1 -9.38 49.61 -8.02
N LEU A 2 -9.77 50.08 -6.82
CA LEU A 2 -10.10 49.20 -5.67
C LEU A 2 -11.33 48.30 -5.93
N SER A 3 -12.30 48.79 -6.69
CA SER A 3 -13.54 48.08 -7.06
C SER A 3 -13.30 46.82 -7.90
N THR A 4 -12.26 46.82 -8.74
CA THR A 4 -11.83 45.66 -9.55
C THR A 4 -11.19 44.55 -8.71
N LEU A 5 -10.56 44.89 -7.58
CA LEU A 5 -10.02 43.92 -6.63
C LEU A 5 -11.12 43.26 -5.80
N LEU A 6 -12.20 44.00 -5.52
CA LEU A 6 -13.40 43.49 -4.83
C LEU A 6 -14.31 42.63 -5.73
N ALA A 7 -14.11 42.65 -7.06
CA ALA A 7 -14.86 41.83 -8.01
C ALA A 7 -14.37 40.37 -8.08
N VAL A 8 -13.19 40.07 -7.52
CA VAL A 8 -12.62 38.72 -7.52
C VAL A 8 -12.99 38.02 -6.21
N GLY A 9 -14.19 37.43 -6.17
CA GLY A 9 -14.61 36.54 -5.10
C GLY A 9 -13.76 35.26 -5.10
N TRP A 10 -13.16 34.91 -3.96
CA TRP A 10 -12.50 33.62 -3.80
C TRP A 10 -13.57 32.52 -3.57
N GLU A 11 -14.07 31.97 -4.66
CA GLU A 11 -14.98 30.81 -4.65
C GLU A 11 -14.23 29.55 -5.13
N PRO A 12 -13.58 28.80 -4.21
CA PRO A 12 -12.74 27.66 -4.57
C PRO A 12 -13.54 26.53 -5.22
N GLU A 13 -14.82 26.39 -4.87
CA GLU A 13 -15.72 25.36 -5.39
C GLU A 13 -16.06 25.60 -6.87
N ILE A 14 -16.48 26.83 -7.22
CA ILE A 14 -16.81 27.18 -8.61
C ILE A 14 -15.56 27.12 -9.49
N ARG A 15 -14.43 27.61 -8.98
CA ARG A 15 -13.16 27.58 -9.71
C ARG A 15 -12.66 26.17 -9.94
N GLY A 16 -12.81 25.29 -8.95
CA GLY A 16 -12.50 23.87 -9.07
C GLY A 16 -13.34 23.21 -10.17
N ALA A 17 -14.65 23.38 -10.12
CA ALA A 17 -15.57 22.83 -11.12
C ALA A 17 -15.27 23.37 -12.54
N LEU A 18 -15.05 24.68 -12.66
CA LEU A 18 -14.73 25.33 -13.93
C LEU A 18 -13.41 24.79 -14.51
N THR A 19 -12.40 24.59 -13.67
CA THR A 19 -11.10 24.03 -14.10
C THR A 19 -11.26 22.62 -14.64
N VAL A 20 -12.09 21.78 -13.99
CA VAL A 20 -12.38 20.43 -14.49
C VAL A 20 -13.12 20.48 -15.83
N ILE A 21 -14.14 21.35 -15.97
CA ILE A 21 -14.88 21.52 -17.22
C ILE A 21 -13.95 21.96 -18.35
N ILE A 22 -13.12 22.97 -18.11
CA ILE A 22 -12.14 23.45 -19.08
C ILE A 22 -11.16 22.32 -19.44
N GLY A 23 -10.70 21.55 -18.45
CA GLY A 23 -9.83 20.39 -18.68
C GLY A 23 -10.48 19.32 -19.57
N VAL A 24 -11.75 18.99 -19.35
CA VAL A 24 -12.49 18.02 -20.18
C VAL A 24 -12.67 18.55 -21.61
N ILE A 25 -13.06 19.81 -21.77
CA ILE A 25 -13.24 20.43 -23.10
C ILE A 25 -11.90 20.52 -23.84
N ALA A 26 -10.84 20.95 -23.16
CA ALA A 26 -9.52 21.12 -23.76
C ALA A 26 -8.87 19.77 -24.10
N LEU A 27 -8.99 18.75 -23.26
CA LEU A 27 -8.37 17.45 -23.49
C LEU A 27 -9.19 16.58 -24.44
N MET A 28 -10.49 16.39 -24.16
CA MET A 28 -11.35 15.48 -24.92
C MET A 28 -12.06 16.19 -26.07
N GLY A 29 -12.53 17.41 -25.82
CA GLY A 29 -13.25 18.22 -26.79
C GLY A 29 -12.36 18.65 -27.97
N SER A 30 -11.11 19.04 -27.73
CA SER A 30 -10.19 19.45 -28.80
C SER A 30 -9.93 18.31 -29.80
N VAL A 31 -9.63 17.12 -29.31
CA VAL A 31 -9.43 15.91 -30.13
C VAL A 31 -10.69 15.58 -30.92
N TYR A 32 -11.86 15.66 -30.27
CA TYR A 32 -13.14 15.47 -30.95
C TYR A 32 -13.41 16.51 -32.05
N LEU A 33 -13.17 17.80 -31.80
CA LEU A 33 -13.40 18.86 -32.78
C LEU A 33 -12.53 18.66 -34.03
N ILE A 34 -11.26 18.31 -33.85
CA ILE A 34 -10.33 18.03 -34.95
C ILE A 34 -10.79 16.81 -35.76
N LEU A 35 -11.18 15.71 -35.09
CA LEU A 35 -11.62 14.49 -35.78
C LEU A 35 -13.00 14.67 -36.43
N GLY A 36 -13.89 15.42 -35.78
CA GLY A 36 -15.26 15.67 -36.24
C GLY A 36 -15.33 16.50 -37.51
N THR A 37 -14.42 17.46 -37.68
CA THR A 37 -14.33 18.26 -38.92
C THR A 37 -13.76 17.47 -40.10
N ASN A 38 -12.84 16.52 -39.85
CA ASN A 38 -12.20 15.74 -40.91
C ASN A 38 -13.01 14.51 -41.34
N MET A 39 -13.66 13.82 -40.39
CA MET A 39 -14.28 12.49 -40.64
C MET A 39 -15.79 12.46 -40.33
N GLY A 40 -16.38 13.60 -39.96
CA GLY A 40 -17.77 13.74 -39.57
C GLY A 40 -18.01 13.52 -38.07
N ALA A 41 -19.01 14.21 -37.52
CA ALA A 41 -19.28 14.26 -36.08
C ALA A 41 -19.45 12.87 -35.41
N ARG A 42 -20.27 11.99 -36.00
CA ARG A 42 -20.52 10.66 -35.40
C ARG A 42 -19.28 9.77 -35.37
N LEU A 43 -18.52 9.74 -36.47
CA LEU A 43 -17.32 8.92 -36.57
C LEU A 43 -16.18 9.52 -35.73
N GLY A 44 -16.01 10.83 -35.79
CA GLY A 44 -15.05 11.57 -34.97
C GLY A 44 -15.26 11.32 -33.47
N LEU A 45 -16.51 11.26 -33.00
CA LEU A 45 -16.82 10.95 -31.60
C LEU A 45 -16.38 9.54 -31.20
N LEU A 46 -16.68 8.53 -32.03
CA LEU A 46 -16.31 7.14 -31.75
C LEU A 46 -14.78 6.96 -31.71
N VAL A 47 -14.06 7.62 -32.62
CA VAL A 47 -12.58 7.59 -32.65
C VAL A 47 -11.99 8.33 -31.45
N ALA A 48 -12.54 9.51 -31.08
CA ALA A 48 -12.09 10.24 -29.91
C ALA A 48 -12.30 9.44 -28.61
N LEU A 49 -13.47 8.80 -28.44
CA LEU A 49 -13.74 7.92 -27.30
C LEU A 49 -12.81 6.71 -27.28
N ALA A 50 -12.55 6.08 -28.44
CA ALA A 50 -11.61 4.98 -28.52
C ALA A 50 -10.20 5.44 -28.10
N GLY A 51 -9.75 6.60 -28.56
CA GLY A 51 -8.49 7.20 -28.14
C GLY A 51 -8.41 7.44 -26.63
N LEU A 52 -9.46 8.00 -26.03
CA LEU A 52 -9.53 8.21 -24.58
C LEU A 52 -9.42 6.90 -23.80
N PHE A 53 -10.24 5.91 -24.13
CA PHE A 53 -10.25 4.65 -23.38
C PHE A 53 -8.98 3.83 -23.62
N GLY A 54 -8.37 3.93 -24.81
CA GLY A 54 -7.04 3.39 -25.08
C GLY A 54 -5.96 4.06 -24.21
N TRP A 55 -6.00 5.38 -24.08
CA TRP A 55 -5.10 6.13 -23.19
C TRP A 55 -5.35 5.80 -21.71
N MET A 56 -6.60 5.68 -21.27
CA MET A 56 -6.94 5.28 -19.90
C MET A 56 -6.48 3.85 -19.60
N ALA A 57 -6.55 2.94 -20.58
CA ALA A 57 -6.05 1.58 -20.45
C ALA A 57 -4.52 1.55 -20.28
N THR A 58 -3.77 2.34 -21.06
CA THR A 58 -2.30 2.41 -20.93
C THR A 58 -1.87 3.06 -19.63
N MET A 59 -2.51 4.16 -19.21
CA MET A 59 -2.24 4.79 -17.90
C MET A 59 -2.62 3.86 -16.76
N GLY A 60 -3.76 3.18 -16.85
CA GLY A 60 -4.18 2.17 -15.89
C GLY A 60 -3.14 1.06 -15.73
N ALA A 61 -2.58 0.55 -16.83
CA ALA A 61 -1.54 -0.48 -16.80
C ALA A 61 -0.26 0.01 -16.11
N ILE A 62 0.16 1.26 -16.35
CA ILE A 62 1.29 1.90 -15.66
C ILE A 62 0.98 2.03 -14.16
N TRP A 63 -0.19 2.55 -13.81
CA TRP A 63 -0.63 2.73 -12.42
C TRP A 63 -0.73 1.42 -11.67
N TRP A 64 -1.21 0.36 -12.32
CA TRP A 64 -1.25 -0.99 -11.76
C TRP A 64 0.17 -1.51 -11.50
N THR A 65 1.07 -1.41 -12.48
CA THR A 65 2.44 -1.93 -12.38
C THR A 65 3.22 -1.26 -11.25
N TYR A 66 3.20 0.06 -11.19
CA TYR A 66 3.94 0.84 -10.20
C TYR A 66 3.17 1.06 -8.89
N GLY A 67 1.86 0.79 -8.87
CA GLY A 67 0.99 1.11 -7.73
C GLY A 67 0.93 2.61 -7.45
N ILE A 68 0.87 3.44 -8.50
CA ILE A 68 0.74 4.90 -8.46
C ILE A 68 -0.65 5.32 -8.99
N GLY A 69 -0.99 6.61 -8.93
CA GLY A 69 -2.31 7.11 -9.35
C GLY A 69 -3.35 6.95 -8.24
N LEU A 70 -4.55 6.50 -8.58
CA LEU A 70 -5.59 6.22 -7.60
C LEU A 70 -5.23 4.99 -6.78
N GLN A 71 -4.72 5.20 -5.57
CA GLN A 71 -4.26 4.14 -4.69
C GLN A 71 -5.37 3.72 -3.72
N GLY A 72 -5.46 2.41 -3.49
CA GLY A 72 -6.29 1.85 -2.43
C GLY A 72 -5.63 1.99 -1.05
N ARG A 73 -6.10 1.18 -0.11
CA ARG A 73 -5.56 1.18 1.26
C ARG A 73 -4.09 0.79 1.25
N GLN A 74 -3.24 1.64 1.84
CA GLN A 74 -1.81 1.40 1.96
C GLN A 74 -1.52 0.24 2.92
N PRO A 75 -0.38 -0.44 2.75
CA PRO A 75 0.02 -1.50 3.65
C PRO A 75 0.35 -0.93 5.04
N THR A 76 -0.21 -1.53 6.09
CA THR A 76 0.03 -1.13 7.47
C THR A 76 0.30 -2.35 8.34
N TRP A 77 1.04 -2.14 9.42
CA TRP A 77 1.19 -3.19 10.43
C TRP A 77 -0.04 -3.20 11.34
N LYS A 78 -0.52 -4.41 11.64
CA LYS A 78 -1.64 -4.64 12.55
C LYS A 78 -1.20 -5.61 13.65
N PRO A 79 -1.80 -5.54 14.85
CA PRO A 79 -1.63 -6.57 15.87
C PRO A 79 -1.99 -7.94 15.28
N ALA A 80 -1.15 -8.95 15.51
CA ALA A 80 -1.47 -10.31 15.07
C ALA A 80 -2.60 -10.92 15.94
N ALA A 81 -3.43 -11.76 15.34
CA ALA A 81 -4.40 -12.59 16.04
C ALA A 81 -3.90 -14.05 16.02
N PRO A 82 -4.10 -14.85 17.09
CA PRO A 82 -4.94 -14.59 18.27
C PRO A 82 -4.27 -13.81 19.41
N VAL A 83 -2.93 -13.82 19.50
CA VAL A 83 -2.18 -13.12 20.57
C VAL A 83 -1.21 -12.12 19.94
N SER A 84 -1.36 -10.84 20.28
CA SER A 84 -0.49 -9.76 19.78
C SER A 84 0.58 -9.35 20.77
N ILE A 85 0.28 -9.31 22.08
CA ILE A 85 1.22 -8.91 23.12
C ILE A 85 1.51 -10.11 24.01
N VAL A 86 2.77 -10.53 23.99
CA VAL A 86 3.29 -11.60 24.84
C VAL A 86 4.10 -10.95 25.95
N ARG A 87 3.59 -11.05 27.18
CA ARG A 87 4.19 -10.38 28.36
C ARG A 87 5.38 -11.12 28.98
N ASP A 88 5.57 -12.37 28.59
CA ASP A 88 6.63 -13.25 29.09
C ASP A 88 7.14 -14.15 27.95
N ALA A 89 8.46 -14.25 27.79
CA ALA A 89 9.09 -15.09 26.77
C ALA A 89 8.62 -16.55 26.82
N ARG A 90 8.27 -17.07 28.01
CA ARG A 90 7.79 -18.45 28.17
C ARG A 90 6.47 -18.73 27.45
N LEU A 91 5.72 -17.68 27.11
CA LEU A 91 4.42 -17.75 26.45
C LEU A 91 4.51 -17.53 24.93
N LEU A 92 5.71 -17.45 24.36
CA LEU A 92 5.92 -17.28 22.92
C LEU A 92 5.44 -18.50 22.11
N ASP A 93 5.35 -19.68 22.74
CA ASP A 93 4.75 -20.89 22.16
C ASP A 93 3.25 -20.71 21.90
N ARG A 94 2.53 -20.10 22.84
CA ARG A 94 1.09 -19.82 22.74
C ARG A 94 0.74 -18.78 21.69
N ALA A 95 1.71 -17.94 21.32
CA ALA A 95 1.58 -16.97 20.24
C ALA A 95 2.05 -17.53 18.87
N GLU A 96 2.35 -18.84 18.80
CA GLU A 96 2.85 -19.53 17.59
C GLU A 96 4.14 -18.91 17.01
N VAL A 97 4.89 -18.17 17.84
CA VAL A 97 6.17 -17.57 17.45
C VAL A 97 7.26 -18.64 17.43
N ILE A 98 7.21 -19.57 18.38
CA ILE A 98 8.15 -20.68 18.59
C ILE A 98 7.36 -21.98 18.75
N ALA A 99 7.91 -23.11 18.30
CA ALA A 99 7.22 -24.41 18.34
C ALA A 99 7.26 -25.11 19.72
N ALA A 100 8.19 -24.73 20.59
CA ALA A 100 8.36 -25.33 21.92
C ALA A 100 8.53 -24.24 22.99
N PRO A 101 8.00 -24.46 24.22
CA PRO A 101 8.16 -23.51 25.31
C PRO A 101 9.62 -23.47 25.77
N ILE A 102 10.11 -22.26 26.04
CA ILE A 102 11.47 -22.01 26.53
C ILE A 102 11.58 -22.53 27.97
N ARG A 103 12.38 -23.58 28.19
CA ARG A 103 12.63 -24.15 29.52
C ARG A 103 13.91 -23.54 30.12
N ILE A 104 13.75 -22.77 31.19
CA ILE A 104 14.87 -22.19 31.96
C ILE A 104 14.63 -22.43 33.45
N ASP A 105 15.71 -22.65 34.19
CA ASP A 105 15.70 -22.81 35.64
C ASP A 105 14.99 -21.65 36.36
N SER A 106 14.27 -21.99 37.43
CA SER A 106 13.38 -21.12 38.20
C SER A 106 14.03 -19.88 38.83
N GLY A 107 15.38 -19.78 38.80
CA GLY A 107 16.18 -18.69 39.38
C GLY A 107 16.89 -17.80 38.35
N ALA A 108 16.66 -17.97 37.05
CA ALA A 108 17.29 -17.14 36.02
C ALA A 108 16.75 -15.70 36.03
N THR A 109 17.62 -14.75 35.71
CA THR A 109 17.23 -13.33 35.61
C THR A 109 16.34 -13.10 34.37
N PRO A 110 15.47 -12.07 34.37
CA PRO A 110 14.66 -11.72 33.21
C PRO A 110 15.48 -11.44 31.94
N THR A 111 16.72 -10.97 32.08
CA THR A 111 17.64 -10.72 30.97
C THR A 111 18.23 -12.01 30.39
N ASP A 112 18.51 -13.02 31.23
CA ASP A 112 18.92 -14.35 30.77
C ASP A 112 17.77 -15.06 30.03
N LEU A 113 16.53 -14.89 30.50
CA LEU A 113 15.34 -15.37 29.81
C LEU A 113 15.16 -14.70 28.44
N ALA A 114 15.36 -13.38 28.36
CA ALA A 114 15.33 -12.67 27.08
C ALA A 114 16.41 -13.20 26.13
N ARG A 115 17.66 -13.37 26.59
CA ARG A 115 18.76 -13.89 25.75
C ARG A 115 18.46 -15.29 25.20
N ALA A 116 17.92 -16.18 26.03
CA ALA A 116 17.49 -17.51 25.58
C ALA A 116 16.35 -17.43 24.56
N ALA A 117 15.38 -16.54 24.77
CA ALA A 117 14.30 -16.32 23.82
C ALA A 117 14.81 -15.83 22.46
N GLN A 118 15.77 -14.91 22.43
CA GLN A 118 16.37 -14.43 21.18
C GLN A 118 17.02 -15.57 20.39
N ALA A 119 17.74 -16.49 21.07
CA ALA A 119 18.35 -17.65 20.42
C ALA A 119 17.30 -18.59 19.82
N GLU A 120 16.23 -18.89 20.56
CA GLU A 120 15.14 -19.76 20.09
C GLU A 120 14.30 -19.12 18.98
N ILE A 121 14.06 -17.81 19.02
CA ILE A 121 13.38 -17.06 17.95
C ILE A 121 14.16 -17.20 16.64
N VAL A 122 15.49 -17.01 16.69
CA VAL A 122 16.34 -17.18 15.50
C VAL A 122 16.35 -18.63 15.03
N ALA A 123 16.42 -19.60 15.95
CA ALA A 123 16.35 -21.03 15.63
C ALA A 123 15.01 -21.44 14.99
N ALA A 124 13.91 -20.78 15.37
CA ALA A 124 12.57 -20.96 14.79
C ALA A 124 12.43 -20.35 13.37
N GLY A 125 13.50 -19.77 12.81
CA GLY A 125 13.56 -19.25 11.45
C GLY A 125 13.17 -17.78 11.32
N TRP A 126 13.21 -17.02 12.41
CA TRP A 126 13.05 -15.56 12.37
C TRP A 126 14.38 -14.87 12.08
N THR A 127 14.35 -13.85 11.22
CA THR A 127 15.55 -13.07 10.91
C THR A 127 15.59 -11.83 11.79
N ARG A 128 16.65 -11.64 12.57
CA ARG A 128 16.87 -10.41 13.32
C ARG A 128 17.26 -9.28 12.36
N LEU A 129 16.55 -8.16 12.43
CA LEU A 129 16.88 -6.97 11.67
C LEU A 129 18.01 -6.20 12.35
N ASP A 130 18.95 -5.71 11.54
CA ASP A 130 20.02 -4.85 12.01
C ASP A 130 19.50 -3.46 12.42
N ASP A 131 20.28 -2.78 13.25
CA ASP A 131 19.94 -1.48 13.79
C ASP A 131 19.81 -0.40 12.72
N ALA A 132 20.55 -0.55 11.61
CA ALA A 132 20.51 0.36 10.47
C ALA A 132 19.41 0.03 9.44
N ASP A 133 18.69 -1.11 9.56
CA ASP A 133 17.69 -1.50 8.56
C ASP A 133 16.44 -0.60 8.68
N PRO A 134 16.01 0.09 7.59
CA PRO A 134 14.78 0.89 7.59
C PRO A 134 13.52 0.11 8.02
N ARG A 135 13.49 -1.21 7.79
CA ARG A 135 12.39 -2.09 8.20
C ARG A 135 12.22 -2.13 9.71
N ARG A 136 13.32 -2.08 10.47
CA ARG A 136 13.31 -2.02 11.93
C ARG A 136 12.57 -0.76 12.38
N GLY A 137 12.95 0.40 11.86
CA GLY A 137 12.32 1.68 12.20
C GLY A 137 10.82 1.71 11.93
N GLN A 138 10.37 1.16 10.79
CA GLN A 138 8.94 1.08 10.47
C GLN A 138 8.15 0.16 11.42
N ALA A 139 8.76 -0.96 11.82
CA ALA A 139 8.15 -1.90 12.76
C ALA A 139 8.06 -1.30 14.16
N VAL A 140 9.14 -0.68 14.66
CA VAL A 140 9.16 0.00 15.98
C VAL A 140 8.12 1.11 16.05
N ALA A 141 8.07 2.00 15.05
CA ALA A 141 7.09 3.09 15.04
C ALA A 141 5.63 2.59 15.04
N SER A 142 5.37 1.46 14.38
CA SER A 142 4.03 0.86 14.40
C SER A 142 3.73 0.13 15.70
N ALA A 143 4.75 -0.47 16.33
CA ALA A 143 4.65 -1.06 17.66
C ALA A 143 4.34 0.00 18.73
N ASP A 144 4.98 1.17 18.63
CA ASP A 144 4.75 2.30 19.52
C ASP A 144 3.30 2.76 19.51
N ASP A 145 2.72 2.93 18.32
CA ASP A 145 1.29 3.24 18.18
C ASP A 145 0.39 2.18 18.83
N ILE A 146 0.70 0.90 18.63
CA ILE A 146 -0.09 -0.20 19.20
C ILE A 146 0.00 -0.20 20.74
N ILE A 147 1.18 0.02 21.31
CA ILE A 147 1.40 -0.07 22.76
C ILE A 147 0.84 1.14 23.49
N GLN A 148 1.10 2.34 22.97
CA GLN A 148 0.68 3.59 23.61
C GLN A 148 -0.81 3.85 23.41
N ASN A 149 -1.31 3.72 22.16
CA ASN A 149 -2.66 4.17 21.83
C ASN A 149 -3.71 3.06 21.93
N LYS A 150 -3.38 1.84 21.49
CA LYS A 150 -4.36 0.73 21.44
C LYS A 150 -4.38 -0.09 22.72
N ALA A 151 -3.23 -0.57 23.16
CA ALA A 151 -3.10 -1.39 24.36
C ALA A 151 -3.02 -0.55 25.65
N LYS A 152 -2.58 0.70 25.55
CA LYS A 152 -2.36 1.63 26.69
C LYS A 152 -1.54 0.99 27.82
N GLU A 153 -0.56 0.18 27.44
CA GLU A 153 0.19 -0.65 28.38
C GLU A 153 1.41 0.05 28.97
N TYR A 154 1.95 1.03 28.24
CA TYR A 154 3.05 1.89 28.63
C TYR A 154 2.86 3.30 28.07
N ALA A 155 3.37 4.30 28.79
CA ALA A 155 3.46 5.67 28.31
C ALA A 155 4.74 5.90 27.50
N ALA A 156 4.77 6.99 26.72
CA ALA A 156 5.95 7.39 25.98
C ALA A 156 7.15 7.63 26.92
N GLY A 157 8.27 6.96 26.65
CA GLY A 157 9.49 7.08 27.46
C GLY A 157 9.64 6.05 28.58
N GLU A 158 8.64 5.18 28.81
CA GLU A 158 8.71 4.10 29.81
C GLU A 158 9.29 2.80 29.26
N TYR A 159 9.56 2.72 27.97
CA TYR A 159 10.03 1.50 27.32
C TYR A 159 10.97 1.82 26.14
N THR A 160 11.74 0.82 25.72
CA THR A 160 12.60 0.87 24.54
C THR A 160 12.52 -0.43 23.75
N ALA A 161 12.59 -0.34 22.42
CA ALA A 161 12.63 -1.50 21.54
C ALA A 161 14.07 -2.03 21.45
N VAL A 162 14.28 -3.26 21.92
CA VAL A 162 15.60 -3.90 21.97
C VAL A 162 15.93 -4.52 20.62
N ALA A 163 15.06 -5.41 20.13
CA ALA A 163 15.27 -6.17 18.91
C ALA A 163 13.98 -6.25 18.08
N VAL A 164 14.15 -6.36 16.77
CA VAL A 164 13.05 -6.60 15.83
C VAL A 164 13.39 -7.81 14.98
N TYR A 165 12.43 -8.71 14.85
CA TYR A 165 12.54 -9.89 14.02
C TYR A 165 11.49 -9.85 12.92
N ASP A 166 11.84 -10.36 11.74
CA ASP A 166 10.99 -10.43 10.56
C ASP A 166 10.88 -11.88 10.08
N ARG A 167 9.67 -12.26 9.64
CA ARG A 167 9.39 -13.61 9.10
C ARG A 167 8.38 -13.54 7.98
N GLY A 168 8.65 -14.27 6.89
CA GLY A 168 7.74 -14.40 5.76
C GLY A 168 7.79 -13.22 4.79
N GLY A 169 6.68 -12.95 4.12
CA GLY A 169 6.60 -11.88 3.10
C GLY A 169 7.14 -12.25 1.71
N GLU A 170 7.36 -13.54 1.45
CA GLU A 170 7.68 -14.04 0.12
C GLU A 170 6.52 -13.77 -0.85
N ARG A 171 6.85 -13.34 -2.07
CA ARG A 171 5.89 -13.06 -3.14
C ARG A 171 6.05 -14.06 -4.27
N TRP A 172 4.97 -14.41 -4.95
CA TRP A 172 4.94 -15.34 -6.07
C TRP A 172 3.75 -15.06 -7.01
N PRO A 173 3.76 -15.50 -8.27
CA PRO A 173 4.89 -16.06 -9.02
C PRO A 173 5.90 -14.97 -9.45
N LYS A 174 7.18 -15.26 -9.26
CA LYS A 174 8.29 -14.42 -9.74
C LYS A 174 8.79 -14.97 -11.06
N ILE A 175 8.76 -14.17 -12.12
CA ILE A 175 9.36 -14.55 -13.41
C ILE A 175 10.89 -14.40 -13.35
N SER A 176 11.38 -13.40 -12.61
CA SER A 176 12.78 -13.23 -12.24
C SER A 176 12.89 -12.48 -10.91
N GLU A 177 14.09 -12.35 -10.34
CA GLU A 177 14.30 -11.53 -9.14
C GLU A 177 14.07 -10.01 -9.37
N SER A 178 14.24 -9.55 -10.62
CA SER A 178 14.08 -8.13 -10.98
C SER A 178 12.66 -7.78 -11.44
N LEU A 179 11.92 -8.74 -12.01
CA LEU A 179 10.57 -8.57 -12.53
C LEU A 179 9.53 -9.04 -11.50
N ASP A 180 9.49 -8.37 -10.35
CA ASP A 180 8.57 -8.66 -9.23
C ASP A 180 7.12 -8.16 -9.49
N PHE A 181 6.84 -7.57 -10.67
CA PHE A 181 5.52 -7.02 -10.98
C PHE A 181 4.43 -8.08 -11.19
N THR A 182 4.81 -9.32 -11.51
CA THR A 182 3.88 -10.46 -11.65
C THR A 182 3.62 -11.18 -10.33
N ALA A 183 4.26 -10.78 -9.24
CA ALA A 183 4.13 -11.43 -7.95
C ALA A 183 2.83 -10.96 -7.26
N LEU A 184 1.71 -11.52 -7.72
CA LEU A 184 0.35 -11.17 -7.27
C LEU A 184 -0.01 -11.76 -5.90
N LEU A 185 0.62 -12.87 -5.54
CA LEU A 185 0.36 -13.62 -4.32
C LEU A 185 1.53 -13.46 -3.36
N HIS A 186 1.24 -13.55 -2.07
CA HIS A 186 2.20 -13.30 -1.02
C HIS A 186 1.89 -14.20 0.18
N LYS A 187 2.94 -14.67 0.85
CA LYS A 187 2.81 -15.25 2.18
C LYS A 187 2.65 -14.12 3.20
N PRO A 188 1.92 -14.35 4.30
CA PRO A 188 1.83 -13.37 5.38
C PRO A 188 3.23 -13.02 5.89
N ARG A 189 3.43 -11.74 6.21
CA ARG A 189 4.66 -11.24 6.78
C ARG A 189 4.40 -10.84 8.22
N TYR A 190 5.23 -11.32 9.12
CA TYR A 190 5.15 -11.04 10.54
C TYR A 190 6.38 -10.27 10.99
N ALA A 191 6.18 -9.36 11.92
CA ALA A 191 7.25 -8.71 12.66
C ALA A 191 7.04 -8.95 14.14
N LEU A 192 8.11 -9.28 14.85
CA LEU A 192 8.14 -9.42 16.30
C LEU A 192 9.04 -8.31 16.86
N VAL A 193 8.48 -7.44 17.70
CA VAL A 193 9.22 -6.36 18.34
C VAL A 193 9.40 -6.70 19.81
N GLU A 194 10.64 -6.83 20.24
CA GLU A 194 11.01 -7.05 21.64
C GLU A 194 11.17 -5.69 22.33
N ILE A 195 10.48 -5.53 23.45
CA ILE A 195 10.36 -4.29 24.20
C ILE A 195 10.76 -4.54 25.64
N ALA A 196 11.65 -3.70 26.14
CA ALA A 196 12.05 -3.69 27.54
C ALA A 196 11.58 -2.39 28.21
N SER A 197 11.10 -2.51 29.45
CA SER A 197 10.76 -1.34 30.27
C SER A 197 12.02 -0.58 30.69
N LEU A 198 11.89 0.72 30.84
CA LEU A 198 12.96 1.62 31.27
C LEU A 198 12.77 1.98 32.74
N VAL A 199 13.89 2.10 33.46
CA VAL A 199 13.87 2.60 34.84
C VAL A 199 13.50 4.09 34.82
N PRO A 200 12.51 4.55 35.61
CA PRO A 200 12.14 5.96 35.69
C PRO A 200 13.33 6.83 36.10
N GLN A 201 13.82 7.66 35.18
CA GLN A 201 14.92 8.59 35.43
C GLN A 201 14.36 9.93 35.92
N ARG A 202 14.95 10.50 36.98
CA ARG A 202 14.58 11.83 37.44
C ARG A 202 15.07 12.88 36.44
N THR A 203 14.16 13.73 35.98
CA THR A 203 14.48 14.89 35.13
C THR A 203 14.74 16.11 36.01
N GLU A 204 15.99 16.51 36.14
CA GLU A 204 16.37 17.77 36.80
C GLU A 204 16.28 18.93 35.81
N PRO A 205 15.56 20.04 36.13
CA PRO A 205 15.50 21.21 35.25
C PRO A 205 16.89 21.76 34.95
N GLY A 206 17.23 21.93 33.67
CA GLY A 206 18.50 22.50 33.22
C GLY A 206 19.63 21.51 32.93
N ARG A 207 19.44 20.21 33.19
CA ARG A 207 20.37 19.15 32.77
C ARG A 207 19.77 18.31 31.65
N ALA A 208 20.60 17.87 30.70
CA ALA A 208 20.17 16.91 29.70
C ALA A 208 19.63 15.64 30.38
N PRO A 209 18.49 15.08 29.93
CA PRO A 209 17.95 13.84 30.49
C PRO A 209 19.01 12.75 30.54
N ALA A 210 19.06 12.01 31.64
CA ALA A 210 19.94 10.85 31.75
C ALA A 210 19.62 9.85 30.64
N ARG A 211 20.65 9.15 30.13
CA ARG A 211 20.43 8.12 29.11
C ARG A 211 19.49 7.05 29.68
N PRO A 212 18.49 6.60 28.90
CA PRO A 212 17.57 5.58 29.37
C PRO A 212 18.32 4.28 29.66
N VAL A 213 18.03 3.67 30.81
CA VAL A 213 18.59 2.39 31.25
C VAL A 213 17.46 1.38 31.34
N ILE A 214 17.67 0.20 30.76
CA ILE A 214 16.71 -0.91 30.76
C ILE A 214 16.55 -1.43 32.20
N ASP A 215 15.31 -1.71 32.60
CA ASP A 215 15.00 -2.34 33.88
C ASP A 215 15.16 -3.86 33.79
N ASP A 216 16.32 -4.36 34.22
CA ASP A 216 16.65 -5.80 34.21
C ASP A 216 15.77 -6.65 35.14
N LYS A 217 14.94 -6.03 36.00
CA LYS A 217 14.05 -6.74 36.93
C LYS A 217 12.69 -7.10 36.31
N GLN A 218 12.32 -6.45 35.23
CA GLN A 218 11.03 -6.68 34.56
C GLN A 218 11.20 -7.59 33.34
N PRO A 219 10.21 -8.45 33.06
CA PRO A 219 10.25 -9.29 31.88
C PRO A 219 10.13 -8.45 30.60
N HIS A 220 10.90 -8.82 29.59
CA HIS A 220 10.76 -8.27 28.25
C HIS A 220 9.41 -8.69 27.66
N ARG A 221 8.75 -7.75 26.96
CA ARG A 221 7.50 -7.99 26.26
C ARG A 221 7.76 -8.13 24.76
N TYR A 222 6.98 -8.97 24.11
CA TYR A 222 7.10 -9.22 22.68
C TYR A 222 5.79 -8.86 22.00
N LEU A 223 5.84 -7.94 21.05
CA LEU A 223 4.71 -7.54 20.24
C LEU A 223 4.79 -8.24 18.88
N LEU A 224 3.86 -9.15 18.63
CA LEU A 224 3.67 -9.81 17.35
C LEU A 224 2.70 -9.00 16.48
N MET A 225 3.17 -8.67 15.29
CA MET A 225 2.45 -7.89 14.30
C MET A 225 2.39 -8.63 12.97
N ILE A 226 1.26 -8.51 12.28
CA ILE A 226 1.07 -8.98 10.91
C ILE A 226 1.02 -7.79 9.96
N ARG A 227 1.69 -7.90 8.81
CA ARG A 227 1.63 -6.88 7.75
C ARG A 227 0.36 -7.08 6.93
N ASP A 228 -0.60 -6.18 7.08
CA ASP A 228 -1.73 -6.08 6.17
C ASP A 228 -1.26 -5.33 4.92
N LEU A 229 -1.21 -5.99 3.77
CA LEU A 229 -0.77 -5.36 2.51
C LEU A 229 -1.80 -4.39 1.92
N GLY A 230 -3.03 -4.40 2.43
CA GLY A 230 -4.10 -3.53 1.95
C GLY A 230 -4.51 -3.81 0.50
N SER A 231 -5.16 -2.82 -0.11
CA SER A 231 -5.73 -2.89 -1.46
C SER A 231 -5.05 -1.92 -2.44
N LYS A 232 -3.77 -1.58 -2.19
CA LYS A 232 -3.04 -0.50 -2.87
C LYS A 232 -3.27 -0.43 -4.39
N ARG A 233 -3.24 -1.58 -5.08
CA ARG A 233 -3.34 -1.67 -6.55
C ARG A 233 -4.75 -1.95 -7.09
N GLN A 234 -5.73 -2.27 -6.25
CA GLN A 234 -7.07 -2.67 -6.71
C GLN A 234 -7.78 -1.60 -7.55
N PRO A 235 -7.77 -0.30 -7.17
CA PRO A 235 -8.46 0.71 -7.98
C PRO A 235 -7.87 0.85 -9.38
N ALA A 236 -6.53 0.80 -9.50
CA ALA A 236 -5.86 0.84 -10.80
C ALA A 236 -6.21 -0.38 -11.68
N VAL A 237 -6.36 -1.57 -11.09
CA VAL A 237 -6.80 -2.77 -11.83
C VAL A 237 -8.20 -2.57 -12.41
N TYR A 238 -9.15 -2.05 -11.63
CA TYR A 238 -10.51 -1.81 -12.10
C TYR A 238 -10.55 -0.80 -13.25
N ILE A 239 -9.79 0.30 -13.16
CA ILE A 239 -9.70 1.29 -14.22
C ILE A 239 -9.11 0.68 -15.50
N THR A 240 -8.05 -0.12 -15.36
CA THR A 240 -7.37 -0.76 -16.51
C THR A 240 -8.32 -1.71 -17.23
N ILE A 241 -8.94 -2.63 -16.50
CA ILE A 241 -9.83 -3.64 -17.09
C ILE A 241 -11.06 -2.98 -17.68
N GLY A 242 -11.71 -2.08 -16.94
CA GLY A 242 -12.90 -1.36 -17.43
C GLY A 242 -12.62 -0.55 -18.69
N SER A 243 -11.51 0.20 -18.71
CA SER A 243 -11.14 1.00 -19.88
C SER A 243 -10.72 0.14 -21.07
N THR A 244 -10.02 -0.98 -20.82
CA THR A 244 -9.64 -1.92 -21.88
C THR A 244 -10.86 -2.56 -22.53
N ILE A 245 -11.86 -2.95 -21.75
CA ILE A 245 -13.12 -3.52 -22.29
C ILE A 245 -13.82 -2.49 -23.19
N ILE A 246 -13.99 -1.26 -22.71
CA ILE A 246 -14.66 -0.20 -23.49
C ILE A 246 -13.85 0.12 -24.76
N PHE A 247 -12.53 0.21 -24.66
CA PHE A 247 -11.64 0.41 -25.80
C PHE A 247 -11.84 -0.67 -26.87
N LEU A 248 -11.81 -1.94 -26.49
CA LEU A 248 -11.98 -3.07 -27.40
C LEU A 248 -13.37 -3.06 -28.06
N ILE A 249 -14.43 -2.73 -27.31
CA ILE A 249 -15.78 -2.58 -27.87
C ILE A 249 -15.83 -1.45 -28.91
N LEU A 250 -15.20 -0.31 -28.65
CA LEU A 250 -15.15 0.81 -29.59
C LEU A 250 -14.34 0.47 -30.84
N CYS A 251 -13.19 -0.19 -30.70
CA CYS A 251 -12.42 -0.71 -31.82
C CYS A 251 -13.22 -1.71 -32.66
N TRP A 252 -13.98 -2.59 -32.01
CA TRP A 252 -14.87 -3.53 -32.69
C TRP A 252 -15.98 -2.83 -33.47
N LEU A 253 -16.62 -1.80 -32.90
CA LEU A 253 -17.64 -1.01 -33.58
C LEU A 253 -17.07 -0.27 -34.80
N LEU A 254 -15.88 0.33 -34.67
CA LEU A 254 -15.18 0.99 -35.78
C LEU A 254 -14.82 -0.01 -36.88
N HIS A 255 -14.27 -1.17 -36.52
CA HIS A 255 -13.95 -2.23 -37.46
C HIS A 255 -15.19 -2.73 -38.21
N ARG A 256 -16.29 -2.98 -37.50
CA ARG A 256 -17.56 -3.39 -38.09
C ARG A 256 -18.10 -2.35 -39.07
N ARG A 257 -18.00 -1.06 -38.73
CA ARG A 257 -18.38 0.04 -39.63
C ARG A 257 -17.51 0.08 -40.89
N ASP A 258 -16.20 -0.07 -40.76
CA ASP A 258 -15.30 -0.09 -41.92
C ASP A 258 -15.59 -1.27 -42.84
N ARG A 259 -15.92 -2.44 -42.29
CA ARG A 259 -16.38 -3.59 -43.06
C ARG A 259 -17.64 -3.29 -43.87
N PHE A 260 -18.67 -2.75 -43.25
CA PHE A 260 -19.91 -2.39 -43.96
C PHE A 260 -19.67 -1.36 -45.06
N VAL A 261 -18.78 -0.38 -44.84
CA VAL A 261 -18.41 0.59 -45.88
C VAL A 261 -17.74 -0.11 -47.06
N ARG A 262 -16.82 -1.05 -46.81
CA ARG A 262 -16.16 -1.82 -47.88
C ARG A 262 -17.15 -2.68 -48.67
N GLU A 263 -18.04 -3.40 -47.99
CA GLU A 263 -19.08 -4.24 -48.61
C GLU A 263 -20.03 -3.39 -49.50
N ASN A 264 -20.44 -2.22 -49.01
CA ASN A 264 -21.26 -1.28 -49.77
C ASN A 264 -20.53 -0.69 -50.98
N VAL A 265 -19.24 -0.36 -50.86
CA VAL A 265 -18.42 0.15 -51.96
C VAL A 265 -18.15 -0.92 -53.02
N ALA A 266 -17.90 -2.16 -52.61
CA ALA A 266 -17.75 -3.30 -53.52
C ALA A 266 -19.06 -3.62 -54.28
N GLY A 267 -20.20 -3.22 -53.70
CA GLY A 267 -21.53 -3.44 -54.27
C GLY A 267 -22.02 -4.87 -54.14
N GLU A 268 -21.44 -5.66 -53.22
CA GLU A 268 -21.87 -7.03 -52.92
C GLU A 268 -23.29 -7.08 -52.33
N LEU A 269 -23.76 -5.98 -51.74
CA LEU A 269 -25.08 -5.83 -51.14
C LEU A 269 -26.07 -5.05 -52.03
N ASN A 270 -25.71 -4.71 -53.27
CA ASN A 270 -26.57 -3.93 -54.16
C ASN A 270 -27.53 -4.85 -54.95
N PRO A 271 -28.85 -4.85 -54.67
CA PRO A 271 -29.80 -5.72 -55.36
C PRO A 271 -29.96 -5.40 -56.85
N ALA A 272 -29.41 -4.28 -57.32
CA ALA A 272 -29.42 -3.89 -58.74
C ALA A 272 -28.29 -4.53 -59.60
N LYS A 273 -27.43 -5.37 -59.00
CA LYS A 273 -26.36 -6.10 -59.71
C LYS A 273 -26.67 -7.59 -59.98
N VAL A 274 -27.91 -8.05 -59.71
CA VAL A 274 -28.42 -9.37 -60.11
C VAL A 274 -29.32 -9.22 -61.33
#